data_AF-A0A930MG70-F1
#
_entry.id   AF-A0A930MG70-F1
#
_cell.length_a   1.000
_cell.length_b   1.000
_cell.length_c   1.000
_cell.angle_alpha   90.00
_cell.angle_beta   90.00
_cell.angle_gamma   90.00
#
_symmetry.space_group_name_H-M   'P 1'
#
loop_
_entity.id
_entity.type
_entity.pdbx_description
1 polymer ?
#
loop_
_entity_poly.entity_id
_entity_poly.type
_entity_poly.pdbx_seq_one_letter_code
_entity_poly.pdbx_strand_id
1 'polypeptide(L)' 'AQLADGTTEVMLHPGTDSDTLIRDCRWQHDFAAELAAACAPEVRAALAAQNADIVNFQTRGL' A
#
# COMPACT_ATOMS: atom_id res chain seq x y z
N ALA A 1 -18.39 -5.15 -5.59
CA ALA A 1 -17.45 -4.78 -6.67
C ALA A 1 -16.55 -5.99 -6.93
N GLN A 2 -16.21 -6.26 -8.18
CA GLN A 2 -15.32 -7.36 -8.59
C GLN A 2 -14.10 -6.73 -9.27
N LEU A 3 -12.89 -7.05 -8.82
CA LEU A 3 -11.68 -6.59 -9.50
C LEU A 3 -11.61 -7.19 -10.92
N ALA A 4 -11.16 -6.40 -11.89
CA ALA A 4 -10.93 -6.90 -13.25
C ALA A 4 -9.78 -7.93 -13.26
N ASP A 5 -9.83 -8.88 -14.21
CA ASP A 5 -8.79 -9.89 -14.38
C ASP A 5 -7.39 -9.25 -14.49
N GLY A 6 -6.41 -9.87 -13.82
CA GLY A 6 -5.04 -9.35 -13.74
C GLY A 6 -4.86 -8.19 -12.74
N THR A 7 -5.90 -7.81 -12.00
CA THR A 7 -5.79 -6.80 -10.92
C THR A 7 -5.62 -7.47 -9.57
N THR A 8 -4.64 -7.01 -8.81
CA THR A 8 -4.44 -7.37 -7.40
C THR A 8 -4.60 -6.12 -6.54
N GLU A 9 -5.47 -6.17 -5.54
CA GLU A 9 -5.53 -5.16 -4.49
C GLU A 9 -4.49 -5.49 -3.41
N VAL A 10 -3.67 -4.51 -3.05
CA VAL A 10 -2.72 -4.59 -1.94
C VAL A 10 -3.14 -3.57 -0.90
N MET A 11 -3.51 -4.04 0.28
CA MET A 11 -3.88 -3.19 1.40
C MET A 11 -2.64 -2.91 2.26
N LEU A 12 -2.38 -1.63 2.52
CA LEU A 12 -1.28 -1.16 3.35
C LEU A 12 -1.83 -0.33 4.50
N HIS A 13 -1.09 -0.28 5.60
CA HIS A 13 -1.41 0.52 6.78
C HIS A 13 -0.24 1.47 7.13
N PRO A 14 0.21 2.32 6.20
CA PRO A 14 1.33 3.22 6.45
C PRO A 14 0.94 4.32 7.44
N GLY A 15 1.90 4.80 8.21
CA GLY A 15 1.69 5.90 9.14
C GLY A 15 2.97 6.59 9.58
N THR A 16 2.86 7.80 10.09
CA THR A 16 4.00 8.66 10.45
C THR A 16 4.34 8.65 11.95
N ASP A 17 3.43 8.17 12.80
CA ASP A 17 3.61 8.07 14.25
C ASP A 17 3.06 6.71 14.73
N SER A 18 3.95 5.73 14.83
CA SER A 18 3.58 4.36 15.21
C SER A 18 3.04 4.30 16.65
N ASP A 19 3.58 5.06 17.60
CA ASP A 19 3.14 4.99 19.00
C ASP A 19 1.69 5.49 19.16
N THR A 20 1.37 6.61 18.52
CA THR A 20 0.00 7.14 18.46
C THR A 20 -0.93 6.14 17.78
N LEU A 21 -0.54 5.61 16.61
CA LEU A 21 -1.38 4.69 15.85
C LEU A 21 -1.62 3.38 16.58
N ILE A 22 -0.58 2.74 17.13
CA ILE A 22 -0.69 1.51 17.94
C ILE A 22 -1.65 1.71 19.10
N ARG A 23 -1.57 2.85 19.81
CA ARG A 23 -2.48 3.16 20.93
C ARG A 23 -3.93 3.26 20.45
N ASP A 24 -4.17 3.98 19.36
CA ASP A 24 -5.51 4.33 18.92
C ASP A 24 -6.22 3.17 18.21
N CYS A 25 -5.48 2.40 17.40
CA CYS A 25 -6.02 1.23 16.68
C CYS A 25 -5.85 -0.10 17.43
N ARG A 26 -5.06 -0.10 18.52
CA ARG A 26 -4.74 -1.29 19.36
C ARG A 26 -4.06 -2.42 18.58
N TRP A 27 -3.28 -2.06 17.57
CA TRP A 27 -2.56 -3.02 16.75
C TRP A 27 -1.06 -2.75 16.81
N GLN A 28 -0.31 -3.73 17.32
CA GLN A 28 1.15 -3.68 17.38
C GLN A 28 1.72 -3.90 15.97
N HIS A 29 1.90 -2.81 15.23
CA HIS A 29 2.39 -2.79 13.86
C HIS A 29 3.41 -1.68 13.67
N ASP A 30 4.34 -1.86 12.73
CA ASP A 30 5.32 -0.84 12.38
C ASP A 30 4.82 -0.01 11.19
N PHE A 31 3.94 0.94 11.51
CA PHE A 31 3.32 1.86 10.54
C PHE A 31 4.37 2.69 9.79
N ALA A 32 5.43 3.12 10.48
CA ALA A 32 6.51 3.92 9.90
C ALA A 32 7.37 3.09 8.93
N ALA A 33 7.70 1.85 9.27
CA ALA A 33 8.41 0.96 8.35
C ALA A 33 7.58 0.62 7.11
N GLU A 34 6.27 0.40 7.26
CA GLU A 34 5.40 0.16 6.11
C GLU A 34 5.30 1.40 5.19
N LEU A 35 5.21 2.61 5.76
CA LEU A 35 5.27 3.85 5.00
C LEU A 35 6.61 3.99 4.26
N ALA A 36 7.74 3.71 4.93
CA ALA A 36 9.06 3.77 4.32
C ALA A 36 9.19 2.77 3.16
N ALA A 37 8.68 1.54 3.33
CA ALA A 37 8.67 0.52 2.29
C ALA A 37 7.79 0.94 1.10
N ALA A 38 6.58 1.46 1.35
CA ALA A 38 5.68 1.91 0.29
C ALA A 38 6.28 3.06 -0.54
N CYS A 39 7.11 3.91 0.07
CA CYS A 39 7.81 5.00 -0.62
C CYS A 39 9.18 4.61 -1.18
N ALA A 40 9.66 3.39 -0.94
CA ALA A 40 11.00 2.97 -1.30
C ALA A 40 11.19 2.96 -2.83
N PRO A 41 12.33 3.47 -3.36
CA PRO A 41 12.59 3.46 -4.80
C PRO A 41 12.64 2.04 -5.38
N GLU A 42 13.00 1.04 -4.59
CA GLU A 42 13.04 -0.38 -4.96
C GLU A 42 11.64 -0.92 -5.27
N VAL A 43 10.61 -0.50 -4.53
CA VAL A 43 9.21 -0.89 -4.81
C VAL A 43 8.76 -0.32 -6.15
N ARG A 44 9.05 0.95 -6.41
CA ARG A 44 8.76 1.58 -7.72
C ARG A 44 9.51 0.87 -8.85
N ALA A 45 10.79 0.53 -8.64
CA ALA A 45 11.59 -0.18 -9.63
C ALA A 45 11.04 -1.58 -9.92
N ALA A 46 10.60 -2.31 -8.88
CA ALA A 46 10.01 -3.64 -9.02
C ALA A 46 8.70 -3.60 -9.81
N LEU A 47 7.82 -2.63 -9.54
CA LEU A 47 6.58 -2.45 -10.29
C LEU A 47 6.85 -2.14 -11.77
N ALA A 48 7.80 -1.26 -12.05
CA ALA A 48 8.20 -0.92 -13.42
C ALA A 48 8.80 -2.14 -14.16
N ALA A 49 9.66 -2.93 -13.51
CA ALA A 49 10.25 -4.13 -14.11
C ALA A 49 9.20 -5.17 -14.50
N GLN A 50 8.07 -5.21 -13.79
CA GLN A 50 6.97 -6.13 -14.04
C GLN A 50 5.89 -5.53 -14.96
N ASN A 51 6.08 -4.31 -15.47
CA ASN A 51 5.05 -3.54 -16.19
C ASN A 51 3.72 -3.48 -15.43
N ALA A 52 3.78 -3.33 -14.10
CA ALA A 52 2.61 -3.24 -13.25
C ALA A 52 2.20 -1.78 -13.03
N ASP A 53 0.97 -1.44 -13.40
CA ASP A 53 0.39 -0.11 -13.19
C ASP A 53 -0.16 0.04 -11.77
N ILE A 54 0.16 1.15 -11.11
CA ILE A 54 -0.50 1.58 -9.87
C ILE A 54 -1.78 2.32 -10.25
N VAL A 55 -2.93 1.78 -9.83
CA VAL A 55 -4.26 2.31 -10.14
C VAL A 55 -5.07 2.52 -8.86
N ASN A 56 -6.20 3.21 -8.99
CA ASN A 56 -7.19 3.33 -7.93
C ASN A 56 -8.55 2.80 -8.41
N PHE A 57 -9.52 2.73 -7.51
CA PHE A 57 -10.86 2.21 -7.84
C PHE A 57 -11.55 3.07 -8.92
N GLN A 58 -11.40 4.40 -8.86
CA GLN A 58 -11.99 5.32 -9.83
C GLN A 58 -11.45 5.07 -11.25
N THR A 59 -10.14 4.87 -11.43
CA THR A 59 -9.57 4.61 -12.76
C THR A 59 -9.95 3.25 -13.34
N ARG A 60 -10.43 2.32 -12.49
CA ARG A 60 -10.95 1.01 -12.91
C ARG A 60 -12.47 0.92 -12.93
N GLY A 61 -13.19 2.01 -12.62
CA GLY A 61 -14.65 2.05 -12.60
C GLY A 61 -15.30 1.19 -11.52
N LEU A 62 -14.59 1.00 -10.40
CA LEU A 62 -14.99 0.19 -9.25
C LEU A 62 -15.44 1.03 -8.06
#